data_AF-A0A7R9G1H6-F1
#
_entry.id   AF-A0A7R9G1H6-F1
#
_cell.length_a   1.000
_cell.length_b   1.000
_cell.length_c   1.000
_cell.angle_alpha   90.00
_cell.angle_beta   90.00
_cell.angle_gamma   90.00
#
_symmetry.space_group_name_H-M   'P 1'
#
loop_
_entity.id
_entity.type
_entity.pdbx_description
1 polymer ?
#
loop_
_entity_poly.entity_id
_entity_poly.type
_entity_poly.pdbx_seq_one_letter_code
_entity_poly.pdbx_strand_id
1 'polypeptide(L)'
;MASLVLTESSQQRADGFVKLPDQTITHGSRLVHVGDTTEDSLIRMRRFRLLAVEGNACVPIVYILLTVPALIPWEQVDSRFLPWCHVAGAVSPWIGSFLYHLFMNLDHGEMIYYRLLQLDMLGIWVSQSFGALPMVTATVYCLPWVFRWVIIFFYCLLSIWGLYKAMTAWSPWERRLCFLLPFMMRVLLFILRNSSYGGGDPTGMMHVVLQDGVSAIGGMVGALHIPEKWFPGTMDFYLNSHNIMHVLVVMAVYSMHQATVRDLVWMTQVDCEARHLTLRGYQIKFEL
;
A
#
# COMPACT_ATOMS: atom_id res chain seq x y z
N MET A 1 -16.20 7.45 -55.15
CA MET A 1 -15.04 8.13 -54.56
C MET A 1 -14.91 7.67 -53.11
N ALA A 2 -13.84 6.91 -52.85
CA ALA A 2 -13.21 6.50 -51.58
C ALA A 2 -14.09 6.26 -50.32
N SER A 3 -14.25 4.97 -50.00
CA SER A 3 -14.33 4.46 -48.62
C SER A 3 -12.96 4.52 -47.95
N LEU A 4 -12.91 4.68 -46.62
CA LEU A 4 -11.77 4.21 -45.84
C LEU A 4 -12.23 3.57 -44.53
N VAL A 5 -11.75 2.34 -44.36
CA VAL A 5 -12.08 1.33 -43.35
C VAL A 5 -10.99 1.35 -42.27
N LEU A 6 -11.39 1.01 -41.05
CA LEU A 6 -10.54 0.71 -39.89
C LEU A 6 -9.58 -0.46 -40.15
N THR A 7 -8.31 -0.37 -39.74
CA THR A 7 -7.60 -1.46 -39.03
C THR A 7 -6.24 -1.01 -38.46
N GLU A 8 -5.86 -1.68 -37.39
CA GLU A 8 -4.71 -1.48 -36.48
C GLU A 8 -3.31 -1.60 -37.14
N SER A 9 -2.30 -0.96 -36.56
CA SER A 9 -1.13 -1.67 -35.97
C SER A 9 -0.03 -0.70 -35.48
N SER A 10 0.51 -1.08 -34.33
CA SER A 10 1.83 -0.81 -33.74
C SER A 10 2.95 -0.26 -34.65
N GLN A 11 3.86 0.51 -34.00
CA GLN A 11 5.35 0.46 -34.17
C GLN A 11 6.04 1.69 -34.77
N GLN A 12 6.56 2.57 -33.89
CA GLN A 12 7.75 3.46 -34.03
C GLN A 12 7.74 4.39 -32.79
N ARG A 13 8.35 4.13 -31.63
CA ARG A 13 9.78 3.94 -31.24
C ARG A 13 10.81 4.79 -31.99
N ALA A 14 11.51 5.59 -31.17
CA ALA A 14 12.88 6.09 -31.31
C ALA A 14 13.17 7.07 -32.46
N ASP A 15 13.30 8.35 -32.12
CA ASP A 15 14.56 9.11 -32.31
C ASP A 15 14.40 10.55 -31.82
N GLY A 16 15.24 10.94 -30.88
CA GLY A 16 15.22 12.26 -30.25
C GLY A 16 16.49 12.57 -29.47
N PHE A 17 17.65 12.18 -30.01
CA PHE A 17 18.96 12.64 -29.51
C PHE A 17 19.37 13.87 -30.30
N VAL A 18 19.31 15.05 -29.67
CA VAL A 18 19.88 16.28 -30.22
C VAL A 18 21.40 16.20 -30.08
N LYS A 19 22.10 16.12 -31.21
CA LYS A 19 23.57 16.08 -31.30
C LYS A 19 24.12 17.52 -31.14
N LEU A 20 24.81 17.81 -30.04
CA LEU A 20 25.59 19.04 -29.90
C LEU A 20 26.95 18.89 -30.61
N PRO A 21 27.54 19.97 -31.18
CA PRO A 21 28.74 19.87 -32.00
C PRO A 21 30.00 19.66 -31.16
N ASP A 22 30.86 18.75 -31.61
CA ASP A 22 32.21 18.53 -31.10
C ASP A 22 33.06 19.79 -31.33
N GLN A 23 33.53 20.43 -30.24
CA GLN A 23 34.60 21.41 -30.31
C GLN A 23 35.90 20.78 -29.80
N THR A 24 36.74 20.38 -30.75
CA THR A 24 38.09 19.88 -30.49
C THR A 24 39.04 21.07 -30.26
N ILE A 25 39.39 21.36 -29.01
CA ILE A 25 40.51 22.27 -28.68
C ILE A 25 41.74 21.41 -28.39
N THR A 26 42.75 21.52 -29.25
CA THR A 26 44.04 20.83 -29.11
C THR A 26 45.03 21.70 -28.32
N HIS A 27 45.46 21.22 -27.15
CA HIS A 27 46.76 21.59 -26.59
C HIS A 27 47.32 20.46 -25.71
N GLY A 28 48.48 19.94 -26.09
CA GLY A 28 49.49 19.32 -25.22
C GLY A 28 49.08 18.21 -24.24
N SER A 29 49.19 16.95 -24.69
CA SER A 29 49.78 15.83 -23.93
C SER A 29 49.38 15.65 -22.45
N ARG A 30 48.13 15.25 -22.19
CA ARG A 30 47.77 14.16 -21.26
C ARG A 30 46.31 13.76 -21.50
N LEU A 31 46.06 12.55 -22.03
CA LEU A 31 44.72 11.99 -22.14
C LEU A 31 44.21 11.67 -20.73
N VAL A 32 43.46 12.59 -20.13
CA VAL A 32 42.53 12.26 -19.03
C VAL A 32 41.20 11.96 -19.72
N HIS A 33 40.72 10.73 -19.61
CA HIS A 33 39.41 10.33 -20.12
C HIS A 33 38.32 11.17 -19.42
N VAL A 34 37.78 12.18 -20.12
CA VAL A 34 36.65 13.03 -19.69
C VAL A 34 35.30 12.27 -19.78
N GLY A 35 35.33 10.96 -19.98
CA GLY A 35 34.15 10.08 -19.96
C GLY A 35 33.76 9.60 -18.56
N ASP A 36 34.73 9.39 -17.66
CA ASP A 36 34.49 8.77 -16.35
C ASP A 36 33.74 9.70 -15.38
N THR A 37 33.99 11.00 -15.43
CA THR A 37 33.46 11.94 -14.42
C THR A 37 31.94 12.14 -14.49
N THR A 38 31.33 11.95 -15.66
CA THR A 38 29.90 12.19 -15.89
C THR A 38 29.06 10.98 -15.50
N GLU A 39 29.55 9.78 -15.82
CA GLU A 39 28.92 8.53 -15.41
C GLU A 39 29.11 8.30 -13.90
N ASP A 40 30.31 8.56 -13.37
CA ASP A 40 30.56 8.50 -11.93
C ASP A 40 29.76 9.54 -11.14
N SER A 41 29.55 10.74 -11.68
CA SER A 41 28.72 11.76 -11.01
C SER A 41 27.23 11.44 -11.09
N LEU A 42 26.74 10.83 -12.18
CA LEU A 42 25.39 10.30 -12.29
C LEU A 42 25.16 9.10 -11.37
N ILE A 43 26.11 8.18 -11.29
CA ILE A 43 26.09 7.02 -10.38
C ILE A 43 26.17 7.51 -8.93
N ARG A 44 27.01 8.50 -8.63
CA ARG A 44 27.13 9.11 -7.29
C ARG A 44 25.87 9.90 -6.90
N MET A 45 25.24 10.62 -7.84
CA MET A 45 23.93 11.25 -7.63
C MET A 45 22.80 10.22 -7.44
N ARG A 46 22.80 9.11 -8.19
CA ARG A 46 21.87 7.99 -7.99
C ARG A 46 22.08 7.32 -6.62
N ARG A 47 23.33 7.13 -6.18
CA ARG A 47 23.68 6.62 -4.83
C ARG A 47 23.29 7.57 -3.71
N PHE A 48 23.47 8.88 -3.89
CA PHE A 48 23.02 9.89 -2.91
C PHE A 48 21.51 10.01 -2.86
N ARG A 49 20.82 9.87 -4.00
CA ARG A 49 19.36 9.80 -4.08
C ARG A 49 18.83 8.54 -3.39
N LEU A 50 19.56 7.42 -3.45
CA LEU A 50 19.32 6.21 -2.65
C LEU A 50 19.48 6.49 -1.14
N LEU A 51 20.62 7.04 -0.72
CA LEU A 51 20.94 7.28 0.70
C LEU A 51 19.98 8.27 1.40
N ALA A 52 19.49 9.30 0.69
CA ALA A 52 18.54 10.26 1.21
C ALA A 52 17.11 9.69 1.38
N VAL A 53 16.73 8.72 0.52
CA VAL A 53 15.46 7.98 0.63
C VAL A 53 15.58 6.85 1.67
N GLU A 54 16.74 6.22 1.79
CA GLU A 54 16.99 5.06 2.65
C GLU A 54 17.18 5.41 4.14
N GLY A 55 17.75 6.57 4.47
CA GLY A 55 17.97 6.98 5.86
C GLY A 55 16.68 7.12 6.68
N ASN A 56 15.58 7.55 6.03
CA ASN A 56 14.28 7.73 6.68
C ASN A 56 13.37 6.49 6.60
N ALA A 57 13.60 5.57 5.66
CA ALA A 57 12.79 4.37 5.49
C ALA A 57 13.27 3.21 6.38
N CYS A 58 14.57 3.03 6.60
CA CYS A 58 15.09 1.89 7.38
C CYS A 58 14.71 1.91 8.87
N VAL A 59 14.64 3.09 9.48
CA VAL A 59 14.32 3.22 10.92
C VAL A 59 12.88 2.77 11.24
N PRO A 60 11.84 3.20 10.50
CA PRO A 60 10.48 2.66 10.64
C PRO A 60 10.40 1.14 10.42
N ILE A 61 11.15 0.60 9.45
CA ILE A 61 11.12 -0.84 9.10
C ILE A 61 11.64 -1.68 10.26
N VAL A 62 12.82 -1.36 10.76
CA VAL A 62 13.42 -2.06 11.91
C VAL A 62 12.56 -1.88 13.15
N TYR A 63 12.04 -0.67 13.39
CA TYR A 63 11.15 -0.39 14.51
C TYR A 63 9.87 -1.24 14.45
N ILE A 64 9.19 -1.33 13.31
CA ILE A 64 7.95 -2.09 13.14
C ILE A 64 8.18 -3.59 13.24
N LEU A 65 9.26 -4.10 12.63
CA LEU A 65 9.66 -5.51 12.74
C LEU A 65 9.90 -5.94 14.19
N LEU A 66 10.49 -5.07 15.01
CA LEU A 66 10.79 -5.35 16.40
C LEU A 66 9.59 -5.13 17.34
N THR A 67 8.74 -4.15 17.07
CA THR A 67 7.65 -3.75 17.97
C THR A 67 6.34 -4.46 17.69
N VAL A 68 5.94 -4.64 16.43
CA VAL A 68 4.60 -5.15 16.10
C VAL A 68 4.36 -6.57 16.64
N PRO A 69 5.28 -7.54 16.48
CA PRO A 69 5.07 -8.87 17.07
C PRO A 69 5.01 -8.84 18.59
N ALA A 70 5.79 -7.98 19.26
CA ALA A 70 5.83 -7.90 20.72
C ALA A 70 4.55 -7.26 21.32
N LEU A 71 3.85 -6.42 20.55
CA LEU A 71 2.65 -5.70 20.99
C LEU A 71 1.34 -6.46 20.72
N ILE A 72 1.40 -7.61 20.06
CA ILE A 72 0.23 -8.47 19.87
C ILE A 72 -0.11 -9.20 21.17
N PRO A 73 -1.39 -9.26 21.58
CA PRO A 73 -1.82 -9.94 22.80
C PRO A 73 -1.89 -11.47 22.60
N TRP A 74 -0.76 -12.11 22.33
CA TRP A 74 -0.68 -13.54 21.96
C TRP A 74 -1.34 -14.49 22.96
N GLU A 75 -1.22 -14.19 24.26
CA GLU A 75 -1.75 -15.02 25.34
C GLU A 75 -3.26 -14.88 25.54
N GLN A 76 -3.87 -13.82 25.01
CA GLN A 76 -5.29 -13.51 25.21
C GLN A 76 -6.17 -14.01 24.06
N VAL A 77 -5.59 -14.37 22.92
CA VAL A 77 -6.33 -14.67 21.69
C VAL A 77 -6.34 -16.18 21.44
N ASP A 78 -7.53 -16.78 21.37
CA ASP A 78 -7.71 -18.22 21.16
C ASP A 78 -7.15 -18.75 19.82
N SER A 79 -7.19 -17.92 18.76
CA SER A 79 -6.72 -18.28 17.42
C SER A 79 -5.53 -17.44 17.00
N ARG A 80 -4.40 -18.12 16.70
CA ARG A 80 -3.16 -17.47 16.24
C ARG A 80 -3.19 -17.02 14.78
N PHE A 81 -4.20 -17.45 14.00
CA PHE A 81 -4.25 -17.14 12.56
C PHE A 81 -4.39 -15.63 12.28
N LEU A 82 -5.36 -14.96 12.90
CA LEU A 82 -5.60 -13.53 12.68
C LEU A 82 -4.42 -12.64 13.11
N PRO A 83 -3.78 -12.89 14.28
CA PRO A 83 -2.52 -12.24 14.63
C PRO A 83 -1.43 -12.40 13.58
N TRP A 84 -1.22 -13.60 13.02
CA TRP A 84 -0.22 -13.80 11.97
C TRP A 84 -0.56 -13.08 10.66
N CYS A 85 -1.83 -13.06 10.27
CA CYS A 85 -2.29 -12.27 9.14
C CYS A 85 -2.00 -10.77 9.35
N HIS A 86 -2.21 -10.27 10.57
CA HIS A 86 -1.86 -8.90 10.94
C HIS A 86 -0.36 -8.61 10.85
N VAL A 87 0.49 -9.48 11.41
CA VAL A 87 1.95 -9.33 11.32
C VAL A 87 2.40 -9.31 9.86
N ALA A 88 1.94 -10.27 9.06
CA ALA A 88 2.27 -10.33 7.64
C ALA A 88 1.82 -9.07 6.90
N GLY A 89 0.60 -8.60 7.18
CA GLY A 89 0.07 -7.36 6.63
C GLY A 89 0.86 -6.12 7.05
N ALA A 90 1.22 -6.01 8.32
CA ALA A 90 1.93 -4.85 8.86
C ALA A 90 3.37 -4.76 8.35
N VAL A 91 4.02 -5.89 8.04
CA VAL A 91 5.44 -5.96 7.64
C VAL A 91 5.64 -5.95 6.12
N SER A 92 4.70 -6.50 5.35
CA SER A 92 4.90 -6.71 3.91
C SER A 92 5.10 -5.47 3.03
N PRO A 93 4.42 -4.31 3.23
CA PRO A 93 4.67 -3.11 2.43
C PRO A 93 6.11 -2.63 2.54
N TRP A 94 6.69 -2.78 3.73
CA TRP A 94 8.04 -2.36 4.05
C TRP A 94 9.10 -3.17 3.32
N ILE A 95 8.96 -4.49 3.36
CA ILE A 95 9.87 -5.40 2.68
C ILE A 95 9.80 -5.14 1.16
N GLY A 96 8.59 -5.05 0.61
CA GLY A 96 8.39 -4.80 -0.82
C GLY A 96 8.99 -3.47 -1.27
N SER A 97 8.65 -2.39 -0.56
CA SER A 97 9.11 -1.05 -0.88
C SER A 97 10.62 -0.88 -0.72
N PHE A 98 11.19 -1.42 0.36
CA PHE A 98 12.62 -1.36 0.61
C PHE A 98 13.41 -2.06 -0.50
N LEU A 99 13.03 -3.29 -0.85
CA LEU A 99 13.71 -4.04 -1.90
C LEU A 99 13.57 -3.35 -3.26
N TYR A 100 12.40 -2.76 -3.56
CA TYR A 100 12.22 -1.99 -4.78
C TYR A 100 13.16 -0.79 -4.84
N HIS A 101 13.15 0.09 -3.83
CA HIS A 101 13.97 1.31 -3.87
C HIS A 101 15.47 1.05 -3.81
N LEU A 102 15.89 0.00 -3.09
CA LEU A 102 17.31 -0.38 -3.00
C LEU A 102 17.85 -0.87 -4.35
N PHE A 103 17.04 -1.61 -5.11
CA PHE A 103 17.52 -2.33 -6.30
C PHE A 103 16.99 -1.80 -7.64
N MET A 104 16.04 -0.85 -7.66
CA MET A 104 15.42 -0.34 -8.90
C MET A 104 16.41 0.33 -9.87
N ASN A 105 17.56 0.79 -9.38
CA ASN A 105 18.59 1.49 -10.17
C ASN A 105 19.77 0.59 -10.56
N LEU A 106 19.71 -0.72 -10.29
CA LEU A 106 20.72 -1.64 -10.77
C LEU A 106 20.64 -1.78 -12.29
N ASP A 107 21.80 -1.79 -12.97
CA ASP A 107 21.89 -1.95 -14.43
C ASP A 107 21.66 -3.42 -14.86
N HIS A 108 20.51 -3.98 -14.49
CA HIS A 108 20.11 -5.36 -14.81
C HIS A 108 18.88 -5.42 -15.74
N GLY A 109 18.50 -4.28 -16.33
CA GLY A 109 17.46 -4.17 -17.34
C GLY A 109 16.04 -3.96 -16.80
N GLU A 110 15.12 -3.62 -17.73
CA GLU A 110 13.73 -3.24 -17.42
C GLU A 110 12.91 -4.34 -16.73
N MET A 111 13.20 -5.62 -17.00
CA MET A 111 12.49 -6.74 -16.39
C MET A 111 12.64 -6.76 -14.87
N ILE A 112 13.85 -6.53 -14.35
CA ILE A 112 14.08 -6.52 -12.90
C ILE A 112 13.35 -5.35 -12.26
N TYR A 113 13.37 -4.17 -12.89
CA TYR A 113 12.59 -3.01 -12.43
C TYR A 113 11.10 -3.33 -12.26
N TYR A 114 10.47 -3.95 -13.28
CA TYR A 114 9.05 -4.30 -13.20
C TYR A 114 8.75 -5.39 -12.16
N ARG A 115 9.65 -6.37 -11.98
CA ARG A 115 9.51 -7.40 -10.93
C ARG A 115 9.61 -6.83 -9.52
N LEU A 116 10.56 -5.92 -9.31
CA LEU A 116 10.70 -5.22 -8.04
C LEU A 116 9.50 -4.31 -7.77
N LEU A 117 8.96 -3.64 -8.79
CA LEU A 117 7.75 -2.83 -8.67
C LEU A 117 6.52 -3.69 -8.33
N GLN A 118 6.39 -4.87 -8.95
CA GLN A 118 5.36 -5.86 -8.59
C GLN A 118 5.50 -6.31 -7.13
N LEU A 119 6.72 -6.46 -6.62
CA LEU A 119 6.98 -6.85 -5.24
C LEU A 119 6.54 -5.75 -4.24
N ASP A 120 6.77 -4.48 -4.55
CA ASP A 120 6.27 -3.35 -3.76
C ASP A 120 4.73 -3.33 -3.72
N MET A 121 4.10 -3.46 -4.88
CA MET A 121 2.64 -3.57 -4.99
C MET A 121 2.06 -4.79 -4.27
N LEU A 122 2.75 -5.92 -4.31
CA LEU A 122 2.38 -7.12 -3.57
C LEU A 122 2.40 -6.86 -2.06
N GLY A 123 3.39 -6.12 -1.56
CA GLY A 123 3.46 -5.72 -0.16
C GLY A 123 2.24 -4.91 0.28
N ILE A 124 1.84 -3.90 -0.50
CA ILE A 124 0.62 -3.12 -0.25
C ILE A 124 -0.62 -4.03 -0.27
N TRP A 125 -0.70 -4.95 -1.24
CA TRP A 125 -1.82 -5.89 -1.33
C TRP A 125 -1.91 -6.81 -0.11
N VAL A 126 -0.79 -7.36 0.38
CA VAL A 126 -0.77 -8.22 1.58
C VAL A 126 -1.26 -7.43 2.80
N SER A 127 -0.85 -6.17 2.97
CA SER A 127 -1.36 -5.30 4.03
C SER A 127 -2.86 -5.08 3.94
N GLN A 128 -3.38 -4.72 2.76
CA GLN A 128 -4.80 -4.38 2.59
C GLN A 128 -5.72 -5.60 2.56
N SER A 129 -5.18 -6.78 2.29
CA SER A 129 -5.93 -8.03 2.23
C SER A 129 -5.73 -8.85 3.51
N PHE A 130 -4.56 -9.48 3.67
CA PHE A 130 -4.28 -10.30 4.85
C PHE A 130 -4.27 -9.47 6.14
N GLY A 131 -3.65 -8.29 6.12
CA GLY A 131 -3.61 -7.40 7.29
C GLY A 131 -4.98 -6.89 7.74
N ALA A 132 -5.97 -6.85 6.84
CA ALA A 132 -7.33 -6.43 7.14
C ALA A 132 -8.26 -7.58 7.55
N LEU A 133 -7.87 -8.85 7.39
CA LEU A 133 -8.66 -10.02 7.80
C LEU A 133 -9.12 -9.99 9.27
N PRO A 134 -8.32 -9.53 10.25
CA PRO A 134 -8.79 -9.38 11.63
C PRO A 134 -9.99 -8.43 11.74
N MET A 135 -9.91 -7.26 11.10
CA MET A 135 -11.00 -6.28 11.08
C MET A 135 -12.24 -6.83 10.38
N VAL A 136 -12.07 -7.51 9.22
CA VAL A 136 -13.17 -8.16 8.50
C VAL A 136 -13.86 -9.16 9.42
N THR A 137 -13.08 -10.02 10.07
CA THR A 137 -13.59 -11.08 10.95
C THR A 137 -14.30 -10.50 12.17
N ALA A 138 -13.72 -9.47 12.80
CA ALA A 138 -14.33 -8.78 13.93
C ALA A 138 -15.67 -8.12 13.54
N THR A 139 -15.73 -7.49 12.36
CA THR A 139 -16.93 -6.84 11.83
C THR A 139 -18.08 -7.82 11.64
N VAL A 140 -17.80 -9.04 11.17
CA VAL A 140 -18.83 -10.07 10.95
C VAL A 140 -18.99 -11.07 12.09
N TYR A 141 -18.26 -10.88 13.21
CA TYR A 141 -18.09 -11.91 14.23
C TYR A 141 -19.41 -12.39 14.83
N CYS A 142 -20.31 -11.44 15.13
CA CYS A 142 -21.63 -11.70 15.70
C CYS A 142 -22.74 -11.92 14.66
N LEU A 143 -22.44 -11.93 13.36
CA LEU A 143 -23.45 -12.29 12.36
C LEU A 143 -23.77 -13.79 12.41
N PRO A 144 -24.95 -14.22 11.91
CA PRO A 144 -25.26 -15.64 11.79
C PRO A 144 -24.18 -16.36 10.96
N TRP A 145 -23.88 -17.61 11.36
CA TRP A 145 -22.80 -18.42 10.81
C TRP A 145 -22.70 -18.36 9.28
N VAL A 146 -23.82 -18.56 8.58
CA VAL A 146 -23.87 -18.55 7.11
C VAL A 146 -23.41 -17.20 6.54
N PHE A 147 -23.96 -16.09 7.03
CA PHE A 147 -23.61 -14.76 6.53
C PHE A 147 -22.15 -14.40 6.82
N ARG A 148 -21.65 -14.77 8.01
CA ARG A 148 -20.25 -14.56 8.39
C ARG A 148 -19.29 -15.16 7.36
N TRP A 149 -19.46 -16.44 7.03
CA TRP A 149 -18.57 -17.13 6.10
C TRP A 149 -18.78 -16.71 4.65
N VAL A 150 -20.00 -16.38 4.25
CA VAL A 150 -20.28 -15.83 2.91
C VAL A 150 -19.52 -14.52 2.70
N ILE A 151 -19.58 -13.58 3.66
CA ILE A 151 -18.88 -12.30 3.55
C ILE A 151 -17.36 -12.51 3.51
N ILE A 152 -16.80 -13.36 4.38
CA ILE A 152 -15.36 -13.67 4.38
C ILE A 152 -14.95 -14.32 3.05
N PHE A 153 -15.74 -15.24 2.50
CA PHE A 153 -15.46 -15.89 1.22
C PHE A 153 -15.41 -14.88 0.07
N PHE A 154 -16.42 -14.02 -0.05
CA PHE A 154 -16.44 -12.97 -1.07
C PHE A 154 -15.30 -11.97 -0.87
N TYR A 155 -14.98 -11.64 0.37
CA TYR A 155 -13.82 -10.80 0.69
C TYR A 155 -12.52 -11.42 0.16
N CYS A 156 -12.28 -12.70 0.40
CA CYS A 156 -11.09 -13.41 -0.10
C CYS A 156 -11.06 -13.46 -1.63
N LEU A 157 -12.20 -13.75 -2.28
CA LEU A 157 -12.30 -13.82 -3.74
C LEU A 157 -11.97 -12.47 -4.39
N LEU A 158 -12.56 -11.39 -3.89
CA LEU A 158 -12.31 -10.04 -4.39
C LEU A 158 -10.88 -9.57 -4.08
N SER A 159 -10.30 -9.99 -2.96
CA SER A 159 -8.90 -9.73 -2.63
C SER A 159 -7.96 -10.42 -3.64
N ILE A 160 -8.21 -11.68 -3.99
CA ILE A 160 -7.45 -12.40 -5.03
C ILE A 160 -7.61 -11.72 -6.40
N TRP A 161 -8.81 -11.25 -6.73
CA TRP A 161 -9.03 -10.47 -7.95
C TRP A 161 -8.22 -9.17 -7.95
N GLY A 162 -8.18 -8.46 -6.82
CA GLY A 162 -7.34 -7.28 -6.62
C GLY A 162 -5.86 -7.59 -6.82
N LEU A 163 -5.37 -8.74 -6.32
CA LEU A 163 -3.99 -9.19 -6.53
C LEU A 163 -3.70 -9.37 -8.01
N TYR A 164 -4.58 -10.06 -8.72
CA TYR A 164 -4.43 -10.27 -10.16
C TYR A 164 -4.30 -8.94 -10.91
N LYS A 165 -5.16 -7.97 -10.59
CA LYS A 165 -5.09 -6.62 -11.18
C LYS A 165 -3.80 -5.88 -10.81
N ALA A 166 -3.32 -6.01 -9.57
CA ALA A 166 -2.07 -5.39 -9.13
C ALA A 166 -0.85 -5.97 -9.86
N MET A 167 -0.78 -7.30 -10.01
CA MET A 167 0.34 -7.98 -10.66
C MET A 167 0.37 -7.83 -12.18
N THR A 168 -0.78 -7.53 -12.80
CA THR A 168 -0.91 -7.37 -14.26
C THR A 168 -0.94 -5.92 -14.73
N ALA A 169 -0.83 -4.94 -13.84
CA ALA A 169 -0.95 -3.53 -14.17
C ALA A 169 0.27 -3.00 -14.95
N TRP A 170 0.04 -2.53 -16.17
CA TRP A 170 1.09 -2.00 -17.05
C TRP A 170 1.28 -0.49 -16.91
N SER A 171 0.18 0.27 -16.76
CA SER A 171 0.23 1.72 -16.64
C SER A 171 0.27 2.21 -15.18
N PRO A 172 0.86 3.40 -14.91
CA PRO A 172 0.84 4.00 -13.58
C PRO A 172 -0.58 4.20 -13.01
N TRP A 173 -1.56 4.49 -13.86
CA TRP A 173 -2.96 4.67 -13.44
C TRP A 173 -3.63 3.34 -13.08
N GLU A 174 -3.42 2.29 -13.86
CA GLU A 174 -3.93 0.95 -13.52
C GLU A 174 -3.36 0.45 -12.18
N ARG A 175 -2.07 0.73 -11.92
CA ARG A 175 -1.41 0.39 -10.65
C ARG A 175 -2.02 1.10 -9.45
N ARG A 176 -2.62 2.27 -9.63
CA ARG A 176 -3.29 3.02 -8.55
C ARG A 176 -4.74 2.56 -8.38
N LEU A 177 -5.43 2.34 -9.50
CA LEU A 177 -6.83 1.91 -9.51
C LEU A 177 -7.02 0.47 -9.01
N CYS A 178 -6.00 -0.40 -9.04
CA CYS A 178 -6.13 -1.76 -8.52
C CYS A 178 -6.44 -1.82 -7.02
N PHE A 179 -6.10 -0.78 -6.26
CA PHE A 179 -6.40 -0.67 -4.83
C PHE A 179 -7.78 -0.07 -4.52
N LEU A 180 -8.49 0.45 -5.54
CA LEU A 180 -9.83 0.99 -5.38
C LEU A 180 -10.82 -0.09 -4.93
N LEU A 181 -10.71 -1.30 -5.46
CA LEU A 181 -11.61 -2.41 -5.08
C LEU A 181 -11.44 -2.79 -3.59
N PRO A 182 -10.24 -3.10 -3.07
CA PRO A 182 -10.01 -3.29 -1.65
C PRO A 182 -10.53 -2.13 -0.78
N PHE A 183 -10.33 -0.88 -1.23
CA PHE A 183 -10.83 0.29 -0.52
C PHE A 183 -12.37 0.32 -0.45
N MET A 184 -13.06 0.05 -1.57
CA MET A 184 -14.52 0.00 -1.58
C MET A 184 -15.06 -1.12 -0.68
N MET A 185 -14.41 -2.27 -0.67
CA MET A 185 -14.77 -3.36 0.25
C MET A 185 -14.64 -2.94 1.72
N ARG A 186 -13.59 -2.19 2.07
CA ARG A 186 -13.39 -1.62 3.41
C ARG A 186 -14.49 -0.63 3.79
N VAL A 187 -14.92 0.24 2.86
CA VAL A 187 -16.03 1.17 3.08
C VAL A 187 -17.34 0.41 3.35
N LEU A 188 -17.63 -0.65 2.60
CA LEU A 188 -18.82 -1.49 2.82
C LEU A 188 -18.77 -2.17 4.20
N LEU A 189 -17.60 -2.70 4.59
CA LEU A 189 -17.41 -3.30 5.91
C LEU A 189 -17.53 -2.26 7.02
N PHE A 190 -17.04 -1.04 6.82
CA PHE A 190 -17.22 0.06 7.76
C PHE A 190 -18.70 0.40 7.94
N ILE A 191 -19.49 0.47 6.86
CA ILE A 191 -20.94 0.70 6.95
C ILE A 191 -21.60 -0.44 7.75
N LEU A 192 -21.26 -1.70 7.44
CA LEU A 192 -21.75 -2.86 8.19
C LEU A 192 -21.37 -2.78 9.68
N ARG A 193 -20.12 -2.39 9.98
CA ARG A 193 -19.59 -2.23 11.34
C ARG A 193 -20.35 -1.18 12.15
N ASN A 194 -20.79 -0.10 11.50
CA ASN A 194 -21.59 0.97 12.12
C ASN A 194 -23.09 0.63 12.20
N SER A 195 -23.54 -0.45 11.55
CA SER A 195 -24.92 -0.91 11.67
C SER A 195 -25.15 -1.62 13.02
N SER A 196 -26.42 -1.81 13.38
CA SER A 196 -26.80 -2.58 14.58
C SER A 196 -26.30 -4.04 14.55
N TYR A 197 -26.02 -4.58 13.37
CA TYR A 197 -25.62 -5.98 13.18
C TYR A 197 -24.09 -6.19 13.19
N GLY A 198 -23.31 -5.13 12.98
CA GLY A 198 -21.84 -5.20 12.88
C GLY A 198 -21.15 -5.36 14.23
N GLY A 199 -20.07 -6.13 14.26
CA GLY A 199 -19.19 -6.33 15.42
C GLY A 199 -17.98 -5.39 15.45
N GLY A 200 -16.99 -5.73 16.28
CA GLY A 200 -15.75 -5.00 16.46
C GLY A 200 -15.79 -4.03 17.63
N ASP A 201 -14.61 -3.68 18.13
CA ASP A 201 -14.46 -2.77 19.25
C ASP A 201 -14.88 -1.33 18.84
N PRO A 202 -15.78 -0.67 19.61
CA PRO A 202 -16.18 0.70 19.33
C PRO A 202 -15.05 1.72 19.54
N THR A 203 -14.14 1.49 20.50
CA THR A 203 -13.05 2.43 20.80
C THR A 203 -11.98 2.44 19.69
N GLY A 204 -11.87 1.34 18.94
CA GLY A 204 -11.02 1.22 17.76
C GLY A 204 -11.55 1.90 16.49
N MET A 205 -12.80 2.38 16.48
CA MET A 205 -13.45 2.90 15.25
C MET A 205 -12.70 4.08 14.64
N MET A 206 -12.20 5.00 15.46
CA MET A 206 -11.39 6.13 14.99
C MET A 206 -10.14 5.65 14.24
N HIS A 207 -9.49 4.59 14.72
CA HIS A 207 -8.32 4.02 14.07
C HIS A 207 -8.64 3.33 12.74
N VAL A 208 -9.84 2.74 12.61
CA VAL A 208 -10.33 2.19 11.32
C VAL A 208 -10.48 3.32 10.29
N VAL A 209 -11.12 4.43 10.67
CA VAL A 209 -11.29 5.61 9.80
C VAL A 209 -9.95 6.23 9.45
N LEU A 210 -9.07 6.40 10.44
CA LEU A 210 -7.74 6.98 10.22
C LEU A 210 -6.91 6.14 9.26
N GLN A 211 -6.90 4.82 9.41
CA GLN A 211 -6.16 3.92 8.51
C GLN A 211 -6.55 4.17 7.04
N ASP A 212 -7.86 4.14 6.73
CA ASP A 212 -8.33 4.26 5.34
C ASP A 212 -8.22 5.71 4.83
N GLY A 213 -8.49 6.69 5.70
CA GLY A 213 -8.40 8.11 5.36
C GLY A 213 -6.98 8.54 5.02
N VAL A 214 -6.00 8.21 5.87
CA VAL A 214 -4.60 8.59 5.61
C VAL A 214 -4.01 7.82 4.43
N SER A 215 -4.44 6.57 4.21
CA SER A 215 -4.06 5.80 3.01
C SER A 215 -4.59 6.43 1.73
N ALA A 216 -5.85 6.87 1.73
CA ALA A 216 -6.45 7.54 0.58
C ALA A 216 -5.75 8.88 0.29
N ILE A 217 -5.46 9.67 1.32
CA ILE A 217 -4.70 10.92 1.20
C ILE A 217 -3.30 10.64 0.66
N GLY A 218 -2.60 9.64 1.17
CA GLY A 218 -1.27 9.25 0.67
C GLY A 218 -1.29 8.84 -0.80
N GLY A 219 -2.28 8.04 -1.20
CA GLY A 219 -2.51 7.68 -2.59
C GLY A 219 -2.78 8.89 -3.49
N MET A 220 -3.56 9.86 -3.02
CA MET A 220 -3.83 11.11 -3.75
C MET A 220 -2.59 12.00 -3.88
N VAL A 221 -1.83 12.16 -2.80
CA VAL A 221 -0.59 12.95 -2.75
C VAL A 221 0.42 12.39 -3.77
N GLY A 222 0.68 11.08 -3.70
CA GLY A 222 1.54 10.39 -4.67
C GLY A 222 0.98 10.41 -6.09
N ALA A 223 -0.36 10.48 -6.25
CA ALA A 223 -0.96 10.51 -7.57
C ALA A 223 -0.82 11.87 -8.28
N LEU A 224 -0.98 12.94 -7.51
CA LEU A 224 -0.95 14.32 -8.00
C LEU A 224 0.47 14.91 -8.06
N HIS A 225 1.46 14.20 -7.51
CA HIS A 225 2.85 14.65 -7.39
C HIS A 225 2.96 16.00 -6.65
N ILE A 226 2.23 16.14 -5.55
CA ILE A 226 2.23 17.34 -4.70
C ILE A 226 3.13 17.03 -3.49
N PRO A 227 4.05 17.93 -3.07
CA PRO A 227 4.19 19.34 -3.46
C PRO A 227 5.18 19.63 -4.59
N GLU A 228 5.89 18.65 -5.13
CA GLU A 228 6.93 18.88 -6.15
C GLU A 228 6.40 19.48 -7.45
N LYS A 229 5.11 19.26 -7.77
CA LYS A 229 4.41 19.94 -8.86
C LYS A 229 4.30 21.44 -8.64
N TRP A 230 4.22 21.90 -7.39
CA TRP A 230 4.14 23.33 -7.05
C TRP A 230 5.52 23.98 -6.93
N PHE A 231 6.53 23.23 -6.52
CA PHE A 231 7.89 23.73 -6.30
C PHE A 231 8.96 22.85 -6.98
N PRO A 232 9.04 22.86 -8.32
CA PRO A 232 9.94 21.99 -9.07
C PRO A 232 11.42 22.26 -8.72
N GLY A 233 12.20 21.20 -8.52
CA GLY A 233 13.65 21.29 -8.24
C GLY A 233 14.03 21.61 -6.80
N THR A 234 13.05 21.93 -5.93
CA THR A 234 13.31 22.23 -4.50
C THR A 234 13.09 21.03 -3.58
N MET A 235 12.21 20.11 -3.96
CA MET A 235 11.79 18.95 -3.15
C MET A 235 12.36 17.62 -3.65
N ASP A 236 13.45 17.67 -4.44
CA ASP A 236 13.99 16.48 -5.11
C ASP A 236 14.57 15.46 -4.12
N PHE A 237 15.07 15.92 -2.97
CA PHE A 237 15.69 15.08 -1.94
C PHE A 237 14.77 14.78 -0.76
N TYR A 238 14.03 15.77 -0.27
CA TYR A 238 13.17 15.67 0.90
C TYR A 238 11.76 16.16 0.56
N LEU A 239 10.75 15.60 1.22
CA LEU A 239 9.35 16.03 1.11
C LEU A 239 8.74 15.97 -0.31
N ASN A 240 9.32 15.20 -1.23
CA ASN A 240 8.60 14.81 -2.44
C ASN A 240 7.35 13.98 -2.06
N SER A 241 6.35 13.97 -2.96
CA SER A 241 5.08 13.27 -2.76
C SER A 241 5.26 11.79 -2.42
N HIS A 242 6.29 11.15 -2.96
CA HIS A 242 6.58 9.73 -2.76
C HIS A 242 7.03 9.44 -1.31
N ASN A 243 7.92 10.27 -0.77
CA ASN A 243 8.36 10.21 0.63
C ASN A 243 7.19 10.53 1.58
N ILE A 244 6.35 11.51 1.24
CA ILE A 244 5.15 11.84 2.03
C ILE A 244 4.16 10.67 2.02
N MET A 245 3.94 10.05 0.86
CA MET A 245 3.10 8.86 0.73
C MET A 245 3.59 7.74 1.66
N HIS A 246 4.91 7.46 1.67
CA HIS A 246 5.50 6.47 2.58
C HIS A 246 5.24 6.80 4.06
N VAL A 247 5.43 8.07 4.47
CA VAL A 247 5.12 8.52 5.83
C VAL A 247 3.64 8.26 6.19
N LEU A 248 2.72 8.56 5.27
CA LEU A 248 1.30 8.33 5.49
C LEU A 248 0.93 6.84 5.56
N VAL A 249 1.62 5.98 4.80
CA VAL A 249 1.49 4.51 4.92
C VAL A 249 1.91 4.03 6.31
N VAL A 250 2.98 4.60 6.91
CA VAL A 250 3.37 4.29 8.30
C VAL A 250 2.24 4.58 9.27
N MET A 251 1.64 5.76 9.15
CA MET A 251 0.53 6.20 10.01
C MET A 251 -0.72 5.33 9.81
N ALA A 252 -0.97 4.87 8.58
CA ALA A 252 -2.03 3.93 8.27
C ALA A 252 -1.81 2.58 8.97
N VAL A 253 -0.61 2.00 8.84
CA VAL A 253 -0.26 0.71 9.47
C VAL A 253 -0.28 0.80 11.00
N TYR A 254 0.16 1.92 11.57
CA TYR A 254 0.03 2.15 13.01
C TYR A 254 -1.44 2.16 13.46
N SER A 255 -2.29 2.90 12.74
CA SER A 255 -3.73 2.93 13.04
C SER A 255 -4.37 1.55 12.83
N MET A 256 -3.98 0.82 11.78
CA MET A 256 -4.39 -0.57 11.56
C MET A 256 -4.02 -1.45 12.75
N HIS A 257 -2.79 -1.34 13.28
CA HIS A 257 -2.34 -2.11 14.43
C HIS A 257 -3.18 -1.81 15.67
N GLN A 258 -3.42 -0.52 15.94
CA GLN A 258 -4.26 -0.07 17.05
C GLN A 258 -5.70 -0.61 16.96
N ALA A 259 -6.30 -0.60 15.77
CA ALA A 259 -7.64 -1.16 15.55
C ALA A 259 -7.65 -2.69 15.72
N THR A 260 -6.70 -3.38 15.08
CA THR A 260 -6.61 -4.85 15.11
C THR A 260 -6.41 -5.40 16.51
N VAL A 261 -5.51 -4.84 17.32
CA VAL A 261 -5.28 -5.32 18.69
C VAL A 261 -6.55 -5.21 19.53
N ARG A 262 -7.27 -4.09 19.42
CA ARG A 262 -8.56 -3.90 20.12
C ARG A 262 -9.60 -4.89 19.64
N ASP A 263 -9.70 -5.12 18.34
CA ASP A 263 -10.64 -6.09 17.76
C ASP A 263 -10.35 -7.53 18.19
N LEU A 264 -9.07 -7.91 18.25
CA LEU A 264 -8.66 -9.23 18.72
C LEU A 264 -9.07 -9.45 20.19
N VAL A 265 -8.82 -8.47 21.05
CA VAL A 265 -9.24 -8.53 22.47
C VAL A 265 -10.76 -8.52 22.59
N TRP A 266 -11.45 -7.66 21.85
CA TRP A 266 -12.92 -7.59 21.87
C TRP A 266 -13.58 -8.91 21.48
N MET A 267 -13.05 -9.62 20.48
CA MET A 267 -13.56 -10.94 20.07
C MET A 267 -13.45 -12.00 21.17
N THR A 268 -12.56 -11.83 22.14
CA THR A 268 -12.38 -12.78 23.27
C THR A 268 -13.34 -12.49 24.43
N GLN A 269 -13.94 -11.30 24.46
CA GLN A 269 -14.75 -10.81 25.57
C GLN A 269 -16.24 -10.67 25.22
N VAL A 270 -16.57 -10.53 23.94
CA VAL A 270 -17.94 -10.25 23.49
C VAL A 270 -18.85 -11.48 23.61
N ASP A 271 -20.05 -11.26 24.18
CA ASP A 271 -21.16 -12.20 24.10
C ASP A 271 -22.14 -11.77 22.98
N CYS A 272 -22.10 -12.49 21.86
CA CYS A 272 -22.97 -12.19 20.73
C CYS A 272 -24.44 -12.55 21.00
N GLU A 273 -24.76 -13.53 21.86
CA GLU A 273 -26.14 -13.93 22.16
C GLU A 273 -26.86 -12.85 22.98
N ALA A 274 -26.22 -12.35 24.03
CA ALA A 274 -26.73 -11.24 24.83
C ALA A 274 -26.98 -9.97 23.99
N ARG A 275 -26.12 -9.72 22.99
CA ARG A 275 -26.26 -8.58 22.07
C ARG A 275 -27.48 -8.73 21.16
N HIS A 276 -27.72 -9.92 20.60
CA HIS A 276 -28.90 -10.20 19.78
C HIS A 276 -30.20 -10.04 20.56
N LEU A 277 -30.23 -10.45 21.83
CA LEU A 277 -31.39 -10.27 22.71
C LEU A 277 -31.68 -8.79 22.99
N THR A 278 -30.64 -7.99 23.22
CA THR A 278 -30.78 -6.55 23.45
C THR A 278 -31.35 -5.83 22.22
N LEU A 279 -30.86 -6.17 21.01
CA LEU A 279 -31.36 -5.59 19.75
C LEU A 279 -32.82 -5.98 19.47
N ARG A 280 -33.19 -7.24 19.73
CA ARG A 280 -34.59 -7.69 19.63
C ARG A 280 -35.49 -6.95 20.61
N GLY A 281 -35.05 -6.77 21.86
CA GLY A 281 -35.81 -6.00 22.86
C GLY A 281 -36.00 -4.53 22.48
N TYR A 282 -35.01 -3.91 21.83
CA TYR A 282 -35.12 -2.54 21.32
C TYR A 282 -36.08 -2.45 20.12
N GLN A 283 -36.02 -3.39 19.18
CA GLN A 283 -36.97 -3.48 18.06
C GLN A 283 -38.42 -3.63 18.53
N ILE A 284 -38.69 -4.51 19.51
CA ILE A 284 -40.04 -4.70 20.06
C ILE A 284 -40.56 -3.42 20.74
N LYS A 285 -39.69 -2.62 21.36
CA LYS A 285 -40.08 -1.32 21.96
C LYS A 285 -40.40 -0.22 20.95
N PHE A 286 -39.92 -0.33 19.70
CA PHE A 286 -40.22 0.64 18.64
C PHE A 286 -41.46 0.26 17.83
N GLU A 287 -41.96 -0.97 17.94
CA GLU A 287 -43.18 -1.45 17.26
C GLU A 287 -44.44 -1.48 18.15
N LEU A 288 -44.35 -1.01 19.40
CA LEU A 288 -45.46 -0.81 20.34
C LEU A 288 -45.69 0.69 20.59
#